data_AF-A0AAV4AHP9-F1
#
_entry.id   AF-A0AAV4AHP9-F1
#
_cell.length_a   1.000
_cell.length_b   1.000
_cell.length_c   1.000
_cell.angle_alpha   90.00
_cell.angle_beta   90.00
_cell.angle_gamma   90.00
#
_symmetry.space_group_name_H-M   'P 1'
#
loop_
_entity.id
_entity.type
_entity.pdbx_description
1 polymer ?
#
loop_
_entity_poly.entity_id
_entity_poly.type
_entity_poly.pdbx_seq_one_letter_code
_entity_poly.pdbx_strand_id
1 'polypeptide(L)'
;MAESSNRVTFLSAVFRGVGIRSFIIVSILGICFTFVTYLNYGSFIKLIPKIVLMLNNSRRFRNSEKEYIYSMEDIVVESKPNRTAERDSVVYAVENITVDSKPNITAQSDAAVYFSEKNFTSIERNYHQTQVNCSAVFAGIKEEVDRAVAIATVLATEVDGDKYSKDRLAAKKAKNDTLYSETESEVKEWAWKVKKLDNQWYLNATQDCDYFKRTRGYITSSLTQEEEEFPIAFSLIVYKDIEMVERLLRSIYRPQNRYCIHVDAKSDQEFFEAVQSIAHCFSDNVALSSRRMKVVWGKYTVLELELICMGDLWVLDDNETPLGKSSTKINYISSSLYSITPGNVYRPDSTESGGGTKRDTAERSDAKRRKWKYFINLTGQEFPLKTNYELVKILKAYKGANNEDGTRMRADIKRWVAFPPHGIQPAKGAVHTLLNRATVDFILHDSIAKDFVGWLRKTKIPDETLFASINYNRDLQIPGTYNGTDLEQVISYNRYKHWYGTICYSEQHVRGICILSIGDLQRLGEAPHLFANKFYLHQDRIVIGCLEEKIFNDTRDEFLGRKTFNTTFYSEQDFVINRVRGAVILSLKMSKCLLKDVDGAVTREMVPKSAQTSRREFQFEPIRNALI
;
A
#
# COMPACT_ATOMS: atom_id res chain seq x y z
N MET A 1 -25.45 7.41 -62.14
CA MET A 1 -24.69 6.16 -62.32
C MET A 1 -24.93 5.37 -61.03
N ALA A 2 -26.00 4.57 -60.89
CA ALA A 2 -26.44 3.43 -61.71
C ALA A 2 -25.46 2.24 -61.64
N GLU A 3 -25.86 1.00 -61.31
CA GLU A 3 -27.12 0.47 -60.71
C GLU A 3 -26.84 -0.99 -60.17
N SER A 4 -27.73 -1.83 -59.59
CA SER A 4 -29.18 -1.80 -59.36
C SER A 4 -29.65 -2.59 -58.12
N SER A 5 -30.56 -1.98 -57.33
CA SER A 5 -31.78 -2.51 -56.68
C SER A 5 -32.02 -4.03 -56.46
N ASN A 6 -32.38 -4.40 -55.21
CA ASN A 6 -33.52 -5.26 -54.73
C ASN A 6 -33.13 -5.96 -53.38
N ARG A 7 -33.89 -5.96 -52.25
CA ARG A 7 -35.33 -6.17 -51.92
C ARG A 7 -35.80 -7.62 -52.19
N VAL A 8 -36.53 -8.36 -51.35
CA VAL A 8 -37.39 -8.17 -50.14
C VAL A 8 -37.15 -9.39 -49.18
N THR A 9 -36.92 -9.30 -47.86
CA THR A 9 -37.81 -9.15 -46.66
C THR A 9 -38.84 -10.29 -46.37
N PHE A 10 -39.11 -10.53 -45.07
CA PHE A 10 -40.10 -11.47 -44.46
C PHE A 10 -39.78 -12.99 -44.54
N LEU A 11 -40.26 -13.87 -43.64
CA LEU A 11 -41.13 -13.72 -42.44
C LEU A 11 -40.66 -14.65 -41.29
N SER A 12 -41.14 -14.42 -40.06
CA SER A 12 -40.86 -15.23 -38.85
C SER A 12 -41.89 -16.35 -38.60
N ALA A 13 -41.50 -17.47 -37.97
CA ALA A 13 -42.14 -17.99 -36.73
C ALA A 13 -41.74 -19.43 -36.33
N VAL A 14 -41.47 -19.60 -35.03
CA VAL A 14 -41.93 -20.67 -34.12
C VAL A 14 -42.18 -22.09 -34.68
N PHE A 15 -41.43 -23.07 -34.15
CA PHE A 15 -42.02 -24.32 -33.64
C PHE A 15 -41.34 -24.76 -32.33
N ARG A 16 -42.07 -25.48 -31.47
CA ARG A 16 -41.57 -26.01 -30.19
C ARG A 16 -41.12 -27.47 -30.34
N GLY A 17 -40.16 -27.89 -29.52
CA GLY A 17 -39.42 -29.14 -29.71
C GLY A 17 -40.07 -30.42 -29.18
N VAL A 18 -39.38 -31.52 -29.47
CA VAL A 18 -39.47 -32.86 -28.86
C VAL A 18 -38.01 -33.28 -28.54
N GLY A 19 -37.79 -34.20 -27.60
CA GLY A 19 -36.43 -34.64 -27.21
C GLY A 19 -36.28 -36.15 -27.09
N ILE A 20 -35.19 -36.56 -26.39
CA ILE A 20 -34.86 -37.92 -25.92
C ILE A 20 -34.11 -38.83 -26.92
N ARG A 21 -32.80 -39.02 -26.63
CA ARG A 21 -31.91 -40.18 -26.89
C ARG A 21 -31.77 -40.71 -28.33
N SER A 22 -30.53 -40.80 -28.86
CA SER A 22 -29.69 -42.00 -28.64
C SER A 22 -28.20 -41.81 -28.99
N PHE A 23 -27.35 -42.67 -28.40
CA PHE A 23 -26.02 -43.19 -28.80
C PHE A 23 -25.23 -42.44 -29.90
N ILE A 24 -23.96 -42.01 -29.70
CA ILE A 24 -22.76 -42.78 -29.30
C ILE A 24 -22.54 -44.04 -30.14
N ILE A 25 -21.97 -43.87 -31.34
CA ILE A 25 -20.84 -44.63 -31.92
C ILE A 25 -20.60 -44.09 -33.35
N VAL A 26 -19.56 -43.28 -33.53
CA VAL A 26 -18.55 -43.44 -34.59
C VAL A 26 -17.26 -42.83 -34.04
N SER A 27 -16.22 -43.64 -33.94
CA SER A 27 -14.83 -43.20 -33.77
C SER A 27 -13.98 -44.07 -34.71
N ILE A 28 -12.75 -43.62 -34.99
CA ILE A 28 -11.76 -44.33 -35.80
C ILE A 28 -12.06 -44.32 -37.31
N LEU A 29 -11.47 -43.35 -38.02
CA LEU A 29 -10.61 -43.54 -39.19
C LEU A 29 -10.05 -42.14 -39.58
N GLY A 30 -8.75 -42.04 -39.94
CA GLY A 30 -8.18 -40.79 -40.46
C GLY A 30 -6.88 -40.25 -39.86
N ILE A 31 -6.02 -41.06 -39.22
CA ILE A 31 -4.64 -40.65 -38.91
C ILE A 31 -3.74 -40.94 -40.12
N CYS A 32 -3.29 -39.90 -40.83
CA CYS A 32 -2.06 -39.94 -41.64
C CYS A 32 -1.65 -38.54 -42.16
N PHE A 33 -0.34 -38.33 -42.37
CA PHE A 33 0.30 -37.15 -43.00
C PHE A 33 -0.08 -35.76 -42.42
N THR A 34 0.80 -35.05 -41.71
CA THR A 34 2.22 -34.78 -42.04
C THR A 34 3.03 -34.37 -40.80
N PHE A 35 4.07 -35.13 -40.43
CA PHE A 35 5.15 -34.63 -39.55
C PHE A 35 6.40 -35.52 -39.58
N VAL A 36 7.24 -35.39 -40.62
CA VAL A 36 8.61 -35.98 -40.61
C VAL A 36 9.61 -35.06 -41.33
N THR A 37 10.80 -34.98 -40.72
CA THR A 37 12.12 -34.49 -41.18
C THR A 37 12.45 -33.02 -40.84
N TYR A 38 13.64 -32.63 -40.35
CA TYR A 38 14.86 -33.30 -39.82
C TYR A 38 14.99 -32.91 -38.30
N LEU A 39 15.53 -33.69 -37.34
CA LEU A 39 16.93 -34.16 -37.13
C LEU A 39 17.94 -32.98 -36.97
N ASN A 40 18.94 -32.96 -36.09
CA ASN A 40 19.56 -34.04 -35.29
C ASN A 40 20.33 -33.54 -34.03
N TYR A 41 20.74 -34.46 -33.13
CA TYR A 41 21.61 -34.31 -31.92
C TYR A 41 21.13 -33.40 -30.75
N GLY A 42 21.34 -33.77 -29.47
CA GLY A 42 21.74 -35.07 -28.92
C GLY A 42 22.20 -35.05 -27.43
N SER A 43 21.67 -35.98 -26.61
CA SER A 43 22.20 -36.45 -25.29
C SER A 43 22.25 -35.46 -24.10
N PHE A 44 22.05 -35.85 -22.83
CA PHE A 44 21.81 -37.15 -22.20
C PHE A 44 21.04 -37.00 -20.85
N ILE A 45 20.10 -37.92 -20.54
CA ILE A 45 20.03 -38.76 -19.30
C ILE A 45 20.16 -38.07 -17.91
N LYS A 46 19.32 -38.25 -16.87
CA LYS A 46 18.21 -39.17 -16.44
C LYS A 46 17.46 -38.47 -15.25
N LEU A 47 16.33 -38.88 -14.63
CA LEU A 47 15.23 -39.86 -14.81
C LEU A 47 14.09 -39.49 -13.80
N ILE A 48 12.87 -40.04 -13.95
CA ILE A 48 11.79 -40.06 -12.92
C ILE A 48 11.12 -41.46 -12.93
N PRO A 49 10.60 -41.98 -11.80
CA PRO A 49 9.14 -42.23 -11.66
C PRO A 49 8.58 -41.79 -10.28
N LYS A 50 7.40 -41.17 -10.14
CA LYS A 50 5.99 -41.64 -10.35
C LYS A 50 5.54 -42.69 -9.31
N ILE A 51 4.54 -42.45 -8.45
CA ILE A 51 3.08 -42.21 -8.65
C ILE A 51 2.30 -43.46 -9.11
N VAL A 52 1.36 -43.95 -8.28
CA VAL A 52 0.20 -44.88 -8.53
C VAL A 52 -0.34 -45.32 -7.13
N LEU A 53 -1.64 -45.48 -6.80
CA LEU A 53 -2.95 -45.15 -7.41
C LEU A 53 -4.04 -45.06 -6.30
N MET A 54 -5.28 -44.68 -6.65
CA MET A 54 -6.50 -44.81 -5.82
C MET A 54 -7.23 -46.16 -6.03
N LEU A 55 -8.31 -46.39 -5.24
CA LEU A 55 -9.33 -47.47 -5.24
C LEU A 55 -8.96 -48.67 -4.34
N ASN A 56 -9.74 -49.04 -3.32
CA ASN A 56 -11.15 -49.49 -3.39
C ASN A 56 -11.92 -49.31 -2.04
N ASN A 57 -13.13 -49.89 -1.92
CA ASN A 57 -14.15 -49.61 -0.91
C ASN A 57 -14.02 -50.35 0.43
N SER A 58 -14.52 -49.65 1.46
CA SER A 58 -15.04 -50.09 2.77
C SER A 58 -15.35 -51.58 3.00
N ARG A 59 -14.75 -52.16 4.07
CA ARG A 59 -15.43 -53.08 5.01
C ARG A 59 -14.71 -53.17 6.36
N ARG A 60 -15.47 -53.51 7.41
CA ARG A 60 -14.98 -53.75 8.79
C ARG A 60 -14.28 -55.12 8.89
N PHE A 61 -13.32 -55.25 9.80
CA PHE A 61 -13.06 -56.32 10.81
C PHE A 61 -11.62 -56.05 11.34
N ARG A 62 -11.39 -55.58 12.57
CA ARG A 62 -11.57 -56.20 13.92
C ARG A 62 -10.47 -57.23 14.25
N ASN A 63 -9.52 -56.79 15.10
CA ASN A 63 -8.56 -57.57 15.91
C ASN A 63 -7.54 -58.39 15.07
N SER A 64 -6.42 -58.92 15.60
CA SER A 64 -5.92 -59.01 17.00
C SER A 64 -4.40 -59.23 16.98
N GLU A 65 -3.68 -58.85 18.05
CA GLU A 65 -2.43 -59.51 18.53
C GLU A 65 -1.20 -59.40 17.57
N LYS A 66 0.08 -59.64 17.93
CA LYS A 66 0.86 -59.80 19.19
C LYS A 66 2.36 -59.69 18.84
N GLU A 67 3.36 -59.50 19.71
CA GLU A 67 3.50 -59.07 21.12
C GLU A 67 4.99 -58.64 21.32
N TYR A 68 5.36 -57.98 22.43
CA TYR A 68 6.57 -58.29 23.24
C TYR A 68 6.61 -57.39 24.50
N ILE A 69 7.08 -57.95 25.62
CA ILE A 69 6.93 -57.41 26.99
C ILE A 69 8.26 -57.55 27.77
N TYR A 70 8.52 -56.62 28.70
CA TYR A 70 9.15 -56.75 30.05
C TYR A 70 9.71 -55.38 30.48
N SER A 71 9.65 -54.91 31.74
CA SER A 71 9.07 -55.42 33.01
C SER A 71 8.69 -54.21 33.92
N MET A 72 7.57 -54.21 34.68
CA MET A 72 7.47 -54.39 36.17
C MET A 72 8.24 -53.35 37.02
N GLU A 73 7.77 -52.77 38.15
CA GLU A 73 6.57 -52.89 39.06
C GLU A 73 6.57 -51.61 39.98
N ASP A 74 5.58 -51.23 40.83
CA ASP A 74 4.10 -51.22 40.85
C ASP A 74 3.63 -50.40 42.12
N ILE A 75 2.42 -50.63 42.67
CA ILE A 75 1.84 -50.22 43.98
C ILE A 75 1.15 -48.84 44.09
N VAL A 76 -0.07 -48.79 43.54
CA VAL A 76 -1.39 -48.58 44.22
C VAL A 76 -1.52 -47.63 45.44
N VAL A 77 -2.47 -46.67 45.38
CA VAL A 77 -3.66 -46.50 46.28
C VAL A 77 -4.57 -45.35 45.77
N GLU A 78 -5.88 -45.42 46.05
CA GLU A 78 -6.96 -44.60 45.46
C GLU A 78 -7.30 -43.29 46.21
N SER A 79 -7.89 -42.29 45.52
CA SER A 79 -9.25 -41.77 45.83
C SER A 79 -9.67 -40.52 45.03
N LYS A 80 -11.00 -40.29 44.98
CA LYS A 80 -11.75 -39.06 44.64
C LYS A 80 -12.82 -38.89 45.76
N PRO A 81 -13.49 -37.73 46.02
CA PRO A 81 -13.84 -36.67 45.05
C PRO A 81 -13.94 -35.20 45.59
N ASN A 82 -14.51 -34.32 44.75
CA ASN A 82 -15.38 -33.17 45.06
C ASN A 82 -14.85 -31.79 45.51
N ARG A 83 -15.21 -30.80 44.66
CA ARG A 83 -15.82 -29.47 44.94
C ARG A 83 -15.06 -28.31 45.63
N THR A 84 -15.44 -27.13 45.13
CA THR A 84 -15.57 -25.79 45.76
C THR A 84 -14.35 -24.93 46.10
N ALA A 85 -14.40 -23.73 45.47
CA ALA A 85 -14.23 -22.40 46.06
C ALA A 85 -12.83 -21.73 46.11
N GLU A 86 -12.84 -20.51 45.57
CA GLU A 86 -12.09 -19.30 45.91
C GLU A 86 -10.56 -19.17 45.82
N ARG A 87 -10.21 -17.90 45.53
CA ARG A 87 -9.02 -17.10 45.85
C ARG A 87 -8.01 -17.77 46.81
N ASP A 88 -6.71 -17.62 46.61
CA ASP A 88 -6.08 -16.30 46.68
C ASP A 88 -4.74 -16.11 45.93
N SER A 89 -4.20 -14.89 45.99
CA SER A 89 -2.92 -14.49 45.40
C SER A 89 -1.69 -15.18 46.02
N VAL A 90 -0.67 -15.49 45.19
CA VAL A 90 0.67 -15.89 45.65
C VAL A 90 1.73 -15.02 44.95
N VAL A 91 2.71 -14.53 45.73
CA VAL A 91 3.81 -13.68 45.28
C VAL A 91 5.14 -14.44 45.34
N TYR A 92 5.81 -14.59 44.21
CA TYR A 92 7.23 -14.94 44.05
C TYR A 92 7.69 -14.43 42.67
N ALA A 93 8.96 -14.11 42.40
CA ALA A 93 10.06 -13.62 43.24
C ALA A 93 11.06 -12.93 42.29
N VAL A 94 11.73 -11.85 42.70
CA VAL A 94 12.69 -11.15 41.82
C VAL A 94 14.11 -11.60 42.14
N GLU A 95 14.70 -12.39 41.25
CA GLU A 95 16.14 -12.64 41.24
C GLU A 95 16.86 -11.60 40.37
N ASN A 96 18.05 -11.18 40.82
CA ASN A 96 18.79 -10.09 40.19
C ASN A 96 19.61 -10.60 38.99
N ILE A 97 19.36 -10.05 37.80
CA ILE A 97 20.29 -10.12 36.66
C ILE A 97 20.91 -8.74 36.44
N THR A 98 22.18 -8.58 36.79
CA THR A 98 22.94 -7.36 36.52
C THR A 98 23.35 -7.31 35.04
N VAL A 99 22.69 -6.45 34.28
CA VAL A 99 23.12 -6.08 32.91
C VAL A 99 23.75 -4.68 32.97
N ASP A 100 25.06 -4.63 32.73
CA ASP A 100 25.82 -3.38 32.64
C ASP A 100 25.75 -2.77 31.23
N SER A 101 26.19 -1.53 31.06
CA SER A 101 26.19 -0.71 29.83
C SER A 101 24.80 -0.38 29.26
N LYS A 102 24.13 0.61 29.87
CA LYS A 102 23.05 1.35 29.19
C LYS A 102 23.61 2.13 27.99
N PRO A 103 22.99 2.09 26.80
CA PRO A 103 23.27 3.08 25.75
C PRO A 103 22.84 4.48 26.23
N ASN A 104 23.54 5.52 25.78
CA ASN A 104 23.42 6.85 26.36
C ASN A 104 22.17 7.61 25.86
N ILE A 105 21.07 7.55 26.62
CA ILE A 105 19.78 8.19 26.28
C ILE A 105 19.84 9.69 26.63
N THR A 106 20.43 10.50 25.75
CA THR A 106 20.47 11.97 25.88
C THR A 106 20.06 12.69 24.59
N ALA A 107 18.89 12.33 24.04
CA ALA A 107 18.22 13.05 22.95
C ALA A 107 16.72 12.66 22.79
N GLN A 108 15.96 12.51 23.88
CA GLN A 108 14.49 12.37 23.78
C GLN A 108 13.86 13.76 23.65
N SER A 109 13.22 14.00 22.50
CA SER A 109 12.36 15.17 22.26
C SER A 109 11.00 15.01 22.94
N ASP A 110 10.22 16.09 23.00
CA ASP A 110 8.92 16.15 23.70
C ASP A 110 7.88 15.13 23.22
N ALA A 111 8.10 14.49 22.06
CA ALA A 111 7.31 13.35 21.59
C ALA A 111 7.27 12.19 22.60
N ALA A 112 8.34 11.98 23.36
CA ALA A 112 8.41 10.98 24.43
C ALA A 112 7.41 11.26 25.58
N VAL A 113 6.96 12.50 25.75
CA VAL A 113 5.98 12.90 26.78
C VAL A 113 4.56 12.46 26.39
N TYR A 114 4.26 12.34 25.09
CA TYR A 114 2.92 11.97 24.60
C TYR A 114 2.71 10.46 24.38
N PHE A 115 3.78 9.68 24.22
CA PHE A 115 3.70 8.21 24.09
C PHE A 115 4.53 7.49 25.15
N SER A 116 3.92 7.30 26.33
CA SER A 116 4.35 6.31 27.31
C SER A 116 3.60 4.98 27.13
N GLU A 117 4.09 3.89 27.74
CA GLU A 117 3.41 2.59 27.71
C GLU A 117 1.95 2.67 28.20
N LYS A 118 1.65 3.50 29.20
CA LYS A 118 0.29 3.77 29.69
C LYS A 118 -0.62 4.40 28.62
N ASN A 119 -0.07 5.23 27.73
CA ASN A 119 -0.82 5.85 26.65
C ASN A 119 -1.08 4.85 25.51
N PHE A 120 -0.13 3.94 25.23
CA PHE A 120 -0.40 2.80 24.35
C PHE A 120 -1.56 1.95 24.90
N THR A 121 -1.55 1.51 26.16
CA THR A 121 -2.67 0.75 26.76
C THR A 121 -4.00 1.53 26.76
N SER A 122 -3.97 2.86 26.82
CA SER A 122 -5.20 3.67 26.70
C SER A 122 -5.77 3.71 25.27
N ILE A 123 -4.92 3.54 24.26
CA ILE A 123 -5.31 3.56 22.84
C ILE A 123 -5.62 2.13 22.33
N GLU A 124 -4.97 1.11 22.87
CA GLU A 124 -5.14 -0.32 22.56
C GLU A 124 -6.61 -0.77 22.70
N ARG A 125 -7.33 -0.21 23.67
CA ARG A 125 -8.78 -0.39 23.89
C ARG A 125 -9.66 0.04 22.70
N ASN A 126 -9.16 0.91 21.82
CA ASN A 126 -9.85 1.37 20.61
C ASN A 126 -9.60 0.44 19.40
N TYR A 127 -8.77 -0.59 19.58
CA TYR A 127 -8.34 -1.52 18.52
C TYR A 127 -8.72 -2.97 18.77
N HIS A 128 -8.78 -3.43 20.03
CA HIS A 128 -9.22 -4.79 20.36
C HIS A 128 -10.62 -5.12 19.81
N GLN A 129 -10.69 -6.04 18.85
CA GLN A 129 -11.95 -6.65 18.42
C GLN A 129 -12.18 -7.93 19.20
N THR A 130 -12.81 -7.78 20.37
CA THR A 130 -12.77 -8.66 21.56
C THR A 130 -13.35 -10.08 21.42
N GLN A 131 -13.51 -10.62 20.22
CA GLN A 131 -14.25 -11.87 19.95
C GLN A 131 -13.43 -12.90 19.13
N VAL A 132 -12.31 -12.49 18.54
CA VAL A 132 -11.41 -13.34 17.75
C VAL A 132 -9.98 -13.20 18.26
N ASN A 133 -9.25 -14.31 18.42
CA ASN A 133 -7.84 -14.30 18.74
C ASN A 133 -6.99 -13.98 17.49
N CYS A 134 -6.89 -12.69 17.16
CA CYS A 134 -6.18 -12.21 15.97
C CYS A 134 -4.74 -12.79 15.86
N SER A 135 -4.03 -12.92 16.98
CA SER A 135 -2.68 -13.50 17.02
C SER A 135 -2.64 -14.96 16.58
N ALA A 136 -3.62 -15.78 17.00
CA ALA A 136 -3.73 -17.18 16.57
C ALA A 136 -4.10 -17.31 15.08
N VAL A 137 -4.94 -16.40 14.56
CA VAL A 137 -5.29 -16.36 13.12
C VAL A 137 -4.08 -15.94 12.27
N PHE A 138 -3.27 -14.97 12.71
CA PHE A 138 -1.99 -14.65 12.07
C PHE A 138 -0.98 -15.80 12.12
N ALA A 139 -0.99 -16.61 13.19
CA ALA A 139 -0.15 -17.79 13.33
C ALA A 139 -0.67 -19.02 12.55
N GLY A 140 -1.80 -18.92 11.84
CA GLY A 140 -2.36 -20.01 11.05
C GLY A 140 -2.96 -21.16 11.87
N ILE A 141 -3.31 -20.93 13.14
CA ILE A 141 -3.93 -21.94 14.01
C ILE A 141 -5.31 -22.28 13.44
N LYS A 142 -5.43 -23.45 12.80
CA LYS A 142 -6.55 -23.80 11.92
C LYS A 142 -7.91 -23.65 12.60
N GLU A 143 -8.04 -24.06 13.85
CA GLU A 143 -9.27 -24.02 14.62
C GLU A 143 -9.75 -22.57 14.85
N GLU A 144 -8.83 -21.65 15.16
CA GLU A 144 -9.13 -20.22 15.29
C GLU A 144 -9.34 -19.54 13.94
N VAL A 145 -8.65 -19.97 12.88
CA VAL A 145 -8.91 -19.51 11.50
C VAL A 145 -10.34 -19.87 11.06
N ASP A 146 -10.75 -21.13 11.27
CA ASP A 146 -12.10 -21.59 10.93
C ASP A 146 -13.17 -20.89 11.78
N ARG A 147 -12.95 -20.76 13.10
CA ARG A 147 -13.84 -20.00 14.01
C ARG A 147 -13.95 -18.53 13.60
N ALA A 148 -12.83 -17.87 13.29
CA ALA A 148 -12.82 -16.48 12.87
C ALA A 148 -13.57 -16.27 11.55
N VAL A 149 -13.41 -17.16 10.58
CA VAL A 149 -14.13 -17.11 9.29
C VAL A 149 -15.64 -17.34 9.49
N ALA A 150 -16.04 -18.21 10.43
CA ALA A 150 -17.45 -18.37 10.82
C ALA A 150 -18.01 -17.09 11.45
N ILE A 151 -17.30 -16.49 12.43
CA ILE A 151 -17.71 -15.26 13.12
C ILE A 151 -17.85 -14.10 12.13
N ALA A 152 -16.85 -13.87 11.27
CA ALA A 152 -16.89 -12.83 10.25
C ALA A 152 -18.06 -13.02 9.28
N THR A 153 -18.33 -14.28 8.87
CA THR A 153 -19.46 -14.59 7.97
C THR A 153 -20.80 -14.28 8.61
N VAL A 154 -21.04 -14.66 9.87
CA VAL A 154 -22.30 -14.32 10.56
C VAL A 154 -22.40 -12.81 10.82
N LEU A 155 -21.31 -12.17 11.25
CA LEU A 155 -21.34 -10.74 11.56
C LEU A 155 -21.70 -9.89 10.34
N ALA A 156 -21.23 -10.26 9.15
CA ALA A 156 -21.61 -9.62 7.88
C ALA A 156 -23.11 -9.79 7.54
N THR A 157 -23.75 -10.90 7.95
CA THR A 157 -25.20 -11.09 7.75
C THR A 157 -26.07 -10.29 8.70
N GLU A 158 -25.64 -10.15 9.96
CA GLU A 158 -26.40 -9.47 11.02
C GLU A 158 -26.19 -7.94 11.01
N VAL A 159 -24.96 -7.45 10.88
CA VAL A 159 -24.62 -6.01 11.01
C VAL A 159 -24.74 -5.26 9.69
N ASP A 160 -24.14 -5.80 8.63
CA ASP A 160 -24.10 -5.14 7.32
C ASP A 160 -25.18 -5.64 6.36
N GLY A 161 -25.92 -6.70 6.75
CA GLY A 161 -27.08 -7.21 6.04
C GLY A 161 -26.78 -7.83 4.69
N ASP A 162 -25.51 -8.09 4.37
CA ASP A 162 -25.06 -8.43 3.01
C ASP A 162 -25.74 -9.68 2.45
N LYS A 163 -26.22 -9.57 1.21
CA LYS A 163 -26.90 -10.66 0.52
C LYS A 163 -25.94 -11.83 0.25
N TYR A 164 -24.72 -11.57 -0.23
CA TYR A 164 -23.80 -12.65 -0.55
C TYR A 164 -23.47 -13.46 0.72
N SER A 165 -23.22 -12.77 1.83
CA SER A 165 -22.93 -13.39 3.12
C SER A 165 -24.12 -14.19 3.66
N LYS A 166 -25.36 -13.73 3.41
CA LYS A 166 -26.59 -14.49 3.74
C LYS A 166 -26.73 -15.76 2.90
N ASP A 167 -26.53 -15.65 1.59
CA ASP A 167 -26.53 -16.79 0.66
C ASP A 167 -25.42 -17.80 1.03
N ARG A 168 -24.22 -17.31 1.40
CA ARG A 168 -23.08 -18.12 1.88
C ARG A 168 -23.38 -18.83 3.20
N LEU A 169 -23.90 -18.10 4.20
CA LEU A 169 -24.24 -18.65 5.52
C LEU A 169 -25.30 -19.76 5.40
N ALA A 170 -26.34 -19.55 4.58
CA ALA A 170 -27.32 -20.57 4.26
C ALA A 170 -26.66 -21.82 3.61
N ALA A 171 -25.74 -21.62 2.67
CA ALA A 171 -25.02 -22.70 2.00
C ALA A 171 -24.00 -23.46 2.89
N LYS A 172 -23.53 -22.86 4.00
CA LYS A 172 -22.73 -23.55 5.04
C LYS A 172 -23.65 -24.38 5.94
N LYS A 173 -24.72 -23.77 6.48
CA LYS A 173 -25.73 -24.47 7.32
C LYS A 173 -26.37 -25.67 6.61
N ALA A 174 -26.66 -25.54 5.30
CA ALA A 174 -27.21 -26.64 4.48
C ALA A 174 -26.29 -27.87 4.33
N LYS A 175 -25.05 -27.81 4.84
CA LYS A 175 -24.10 -28.94 4.89
C LYS A 175 -23.98 -29.56 6.29
N ASN A 176 -24.85 -29.18 7.23
CA ASN A 176 -24.80 -29.53 8.65
C ASN A 176 -23.47 -29.17 9.33
N ASP A 177 -22.90 -28.03 8.96
CA ASP A 177 -21.71 -27.45 9.59
C ASP A 177 -22.09 -26.87 10.97
N THR A 178 -21.77 -27.59 12.05
CA THR A 178 -22.20 -27.23 13.42
C THR A 178 -21.55 -25.94 13.91
N LEU A 179 -20.29 -25.70 13.52
CA LEU A 179 -19.52 -24.50 13.87
C LEU A 179 -20.28 -23.22 13.53
N TYR A 180 -20.89 -23.13 12.35
CA TYR A 180 -21.67 -21.95 11.92
C TYR A 180 -23.01 -21.80 12.66
N SER A 181 -23.53 -22.88 13.26
CA SER A 181 -24.79 -22.88 14.02
C SER A 181 -24.57 -22.48 15.49
N GLU A 182 -23.47 -22.97 16.07
CA GLU A 182 -22.98 -22.56 17.39
C GLU A 182 -22.54 -21.08 17.36
N THR A 183 -21.71 -20.71 16.38
CA THR A 183 -21.23 -19.33 16.15
C THR A 183 -22.38 -18.35 15.89
N GLU A 184 -23.47 -18.77 15.22
CA GLU A 184 -24.62 -17.88 15.02
C GLU A 184 -25.26 -17.44 16.33
N SER A 185 -25.31 -18.33 17.32
CA SER A 185 -25.86 -18.02 18.64
C SER A 185 -24.94 -17.03 19.38
N GLU A 186 -23.63 -17.32 19.41
CA GLU A 186 -22.60 -16.44 20.00
C GLU A 186 -22.66 -15.03 19.41
N VAL A 187 -22.61 -14.90 18.08
CA VAL A 187 -22.56 -13.61 17.39
C VAL A 187 -23.82 -12.80 17.63
N LYS A 188 -25.01 -13.42 17.72
CA LYS A 188 -26.27 -12.69 17.95
C LYS A 188 -26.36 -12.04 19.34
N GLU A 189 -25.67 -12.59 20.35
CA GLU A 189 -25.62 -12.00 21.69
C GLU A 189 -24.85 -10.66 21.75
N TRP A 190 -23.97 -10.39 20.78
CA TRP A 190 -23.10 -9.20 20.78
C TRP A 190 -23.09 -8.35 19.50
N ALA A 191 -23.57 -8.85 18.35
CA ALA A 191 -23.56 -8.12 17.07
C ALA A 191 -24.28 -6.77 17.14
N TRP A 192 -25.34 -6.65 17.94
CA TRP A 192 -26.07 -5.39 18.17
C TRP A 192 -25.22 -4.27 18.81
N LYS A 193 -24.07 -4.61 19.41
CA LYS A 193 -23.10 -3.65 19.97
C LYS A 193 -22.18 -3.07 18.89
N VAL A 194 -22.11 -3.68 17.70
CA VAL A 194 -21.24 -3.25 16.60
C VAL A 194 -21.85 -2.06 15.87
N LYS A 195 -21.58 -0.86 16.37
CA LYS A 195 -21.98 0.39 15.72
C LYS A 195 -21.14 0.65 14.47
N LYS A 196 -21.79 0.61 13.30
CA LYS A 196 -21.27 1.12 12.03
C LYS A 196 -21.12 2.65 12.09
N LEU A 197 -20.07 3.19 11.49
CA LEU A 197 -19.77 4.62 11.50
C LEU A 197 -20.08 5.23 10.13
N ASP A 198 -21.22 5.93 10.05
CA ASP A 198 -21.72 6.58 8.84
C ASP A 198 -21.17 8.01 8.66
N ASN A 199 -21.49 8.63 7.52
CA ASN A 199 -21.02 9.97 7.17
C ASN A 199 -21.43 11.00 8.25
N GLN A 200 -22.71 11.01 8.64
CA GLN A 200 -23.25 11.84 9.72
C GLN A 200 -22.54 11.64 11.08
N TRP A 201 -22.12 10.42 11.43
CA TRP A 201 -21.32 10.19 12.63
C TRP A 201 -19.97 10.91 12.56
N TYR A 202 -19.27 10.84 11.43
CA TYR A 202 -18.01 11.55 11.23
C TYR A 202 -18.20 13.08 11.20
N LEU A 203 -19.26 13.59 10.57
CA LEU A 203 -19.62 15.02 10.58
C LEU A 203 -19.90 15.56 11.99
N ASN A 204 -20.41 14.72 12.89
CA ASN A 204 -20.62 15.09 14.29
C ASN A 204 -19.33 14.93 15.13
N ALA A 205 -18.61 13.82 14.95
CA ALA A 205 -17.42 13.51 15.73
C ALA A 205 -16.23 14.44 15.46
N THR A 206 -16.14 15.03 14.26
CA THR A 206 -15.05 15.95 13.86
C THR A 206 -15.27 17.40 14.30
N GLN A 207 -16.38 17.73 14.97
CA GLN A 207 -16.63 19.08 15.51
C GLN A 207 -15.65 19.46 16.64
N ASP A 208 -15.21 18.48 17.44
CA ASP A 208 -14.02 18.58 18.30
C ASP A 208 -12.92 17.70 17.70
N CYS A 209 -12.06 18.32 16.90
CA CYS A 209 -10.95 17.63 16.23
C CYS A 209 -9.95 16.97 17.18
N ASP A 210 -9.79 17.46 18.42
CA ASP A 210 -8.84 16.87 19.36
C ASP A 210 -9.46 15.71 20.13
N TYR A 211 -10.76 15.79 20.47
CA TYR A 211 -11.52 14.63 20.91
C TYR A 211 -11.57 13.55 19.82
N PHE A 212 -11.77 13.93 18.56
CA PHE A 212 -11.70 13.02 17.41
C PHE A 212 -10.34 12.30 17.34
N LYS A 213 -9.23 13.04 17.28
CA LYS A 213 -7.86 12.47 17.26
C LYS A 213 -7.63 11.49 18.40
N ARG A 214 -7.97 11.89 19.64
CA ARG A 214 -7.77 11.07 20.86
C ARG A 214 -8.64 9.81 20.87
N THR A 215 -9.94 9.93 20.61
CA THR A 215 -10.89 8.79 20.69
C THR A 215 -10.81 7.85 19.50
N ARG A 216 -10.41 8.33 18.32
CA ARG A 216 -10.04 7.45 17.20
C ARG A 216 -8.66 6.81 17.40
N GLY A 217 -7.76 7.39 18.21
CA GLY A 217 -6.45 6.83 18.50
C GLY A 217 -5.37 7.18 17.46
N TYR A 218 -5.40 8.39 16.92
CA TYR A 218 -4.38 8.87 15.97
C TYR A 218 -3.02 9.11 16.65
N ILE A 219 -1.95 8.69 15.97
CA ILE A 219 -0.56 8.96 16.37
C ILE A 219 -0.15 10.35 15.86
N THR A 220 -0.30 11.35 16.73
CA THR A 220 -0.18 12.79 16.40
C THR A 220 1.21 13.38 16.63
N SER A 221 2.17 12.59 17.12
CA SER A 221 3.59 12.93 17.21
C SER A 221 4.43 11.99 16.34
N SER A 222 5.62 12.43 15.91
CA SER A 222 6.64 11.53 15.35
C SER A 222 7.14 10.59 16.46
N LEU A 223 7.21 9.28 16.21
CA LEU A 223 7.64 8.31 17.23
C LEU A 223 9.17 8.16 17.29
N THR A 224 9.85 8.33 16.16
CA THR A 224 11.31 8.29 16.06
C THR A 224 11.84 9.44 15.19
N GLN A 225 13.07 9.91 15.47
CA GLN A 225 13.76 10.90 14.60
C GLN A 225 13.95 10.34 13.18
N GLU A 226 14.19 9.04 13.03
CA GLU A 226 14.35 8.40 11.73
C GLU A 226 13.08 8.49 10.87
N GLU A 227 11.90 8.33 11.47
CA GLU A 227 10.63 8.59 10.79
C GLU A 227 10.39 10.08 10.52
N GLU A 228 10.79 10.97 11.44
CA GLU A 228 10.64 12.42 11.29
C GLU A 228 11.46 12.99 10.12
N GLU A 229 12.68 12.50 9.94
CA GLU A 229 13.58 12.93 8.86
C GLU A 229 13.27 12.30 7.49
N PHE A 230 12.42 11.27 7.47
CA PHE A 230 12.00 10.55 6.26
C PHE A 230 10.48 10.64 5.97
N PRO A 231 9.92 11.84 5.68
CA PRO A 231 8.51 11.93 5.29
C PRO A 231 8.16 11.17 4.01
N ILE A 232 6.98 10.53 4.04
CA ILE A 232 6.33 9.86 2.92
C ILE A 232 5.11 10.70 2.49
N ALA A 233 4.86 10.77 1.18
CA ALA A 233 3.68 11.40 0.61
C ALA A 233 2.69 10.35 0.10
N PHE A 234 1.43 10.50 0.46
CA PHE A 234 0.35 9.57 0.11
C PHE A 234 -0.73 10.24 -0.72
N SER A 235 -1.11 9.60 -1.82
CA SER A 235 -2.32 9.92 -2.59
C SER A 235 -3.42 8.92 -2.20
N LEU A 236 -4.59 9.40 -1.77
CA LEU A 236 -5.73 8.58 -1.35
C LEU A 236 -6.93 8.85 -2.28
N ILE A 237 -7.24 7.89 -3.13
CA ILE A 237 -8.32 8.00 -4.12
C ILE A 237 -9.57 7.30 -3.59
N VAL A 238 -10.60 8.07 -3.25
CA VAL A 238 -11.76 7.59 -2.50
C VAL A 238 -13.08 7.98 -3.15
N TYR A 239 -14.12 7.16 -2.95
CA TYR A 239 -15.43 7.41 -3.56
C TYR A 239 -16.65 6.95 -2.74
N LYS A 240 -16.46 6.19 -1.65
CA LYS A 240 -17.48 5.73 -0.69
C LYS A 240 -16.81 5.14 0.56
N ASP A 241 -17.62 4.59 1.47
CA ASP A 241 -17.22 3.80 2.67
C ASP A 241 -16.35 4.60 3.65
N ILE A 242 -16.89 5.66 4.26
CA ILE A 242 -16.18 6.59 5.16
C ILE A 242 -15.42 5.89 6.32
N GLU A 243 -16.01 4.86 6.93
CA GLU A 243 -15.36 4.05 7.99
C GLU A 243 -14.08 3.37 7.48
N MET A 244 -14.03 2.94 6.21
CA MET A 244 -12.83 2.33 5.61
C MET A 244 -11.78 3.39 5.27
N VAL A 245 -12.21 4.55 4.75
CA VAL A 245 -11.32 5.67 4.44
C VAL A 245 -10.63 6.19 5.70
N GLU A 246 -11.37 6.34 6.80
CA GLU A 246 -10.82 6.81 8.07
C GLU A 246 -9.91 5.77 8.73
N ARG A 247 -10.30 4.49 8.73
CA ARG A 247 -9.45 3.41 9.27
C ARG A 247 -8.14 3.24 8.49
N LEU A 248 -8.18 3.39 7.16
CA LEU A 248 -6.97 3.47 6.34
C LEU A 248 -6.11 4.68 6.72
N LEU A 249 -6.67 5.90 6.69
CA LEU A 249 -5.95 7.13 7.02
C LEU A 249 -5.30 7.06 8.41
N ARG A 250 -6.06 6.67 9.43
CA ARG A 250 -5.61 6.47 10.81
C ARG A 250 -4.38 5.56 10.90
N SER A 251 -4.38 4.46 10.15
CA SER A 251 -3.34 3.44 10.21
C SER A 251 -2.04 3.85 9.52
N ILE A 252 -2.11 4.76 8.53
CA ILE A 252 -0.94 5.34 7.85
C ILE A 252 -0.53 6.71 8.38
N TYR A 253 -1.33 7.33 9.27
CA TYR A 253 -1.12 8.72 9.69
C TYR A 253 0.12 8.89 10.58
N ARG A 254 0.95 9.88 10.23
CA ARG A 254 1.98 10.49 11.08
C ARG A 254 2.11 11.98 10.73
N PRO A 255 2.42 12.89 11.68
CA PRO A 255 2.42 14.33 11.44
C PRO A 255 3.47 14.80 10.42
N GLN A 256 4.62 14.13 10.35
CA GLN A 256 5.70 14.52 9.43
C GLN A 256 5.41 14.17 7.96
N ASN A 257 4.50 13.24 7.68
CA ASN A 257 4.13 12.79 6.32
C ASN A 257 3.26 13.83 5.58
N ARG A 258 2.82 13.52 4.36
CA ARG A 258 1.83 14.32 3.59
C ARG A 258 0.73 13.42 3.05
N TYR A 259 -0.50 13.94 2.97
CA TYR A 259 -1.65 13.20 2.45
C TYR A 259 -2.49 14.10 1.54
N CYS A 260 -2.76 13.65 0.32
CA CYS A 260 -3.73 14.25 -0.59
C CYS A 260 -4.90 13.28 -0.76
N ILE A 261 -6.12 13.72 -0.50
CA ILE A 261 -7.32 12.91 -0.62
C ILE A 261 -8.16 13.42 -1.80
N HIS A 262 -8.26 12.63 -2.86
CA HIS A 262 -9.14 12.91 -4.00
C HIS A 262 -10.47 12.20 -3.79
N VAL A 263 -11.55 12.98 -3.73
CA VAL A 263 -12.92 12.48 -3.66
C VAL A 263 -13.58 12.59 -5.04
N ASP A 264 -14.00 11.45 -5.59
CA ASP A 264 -14.69 11.38 -6.89
C ASP A 264 -15.86 12.37 -6.96
N ALA A 265 -15.97 13.14 -8.05
CA ALA A 265 -17.07 14.09 -8.28
C ALA A 265 -18.41 13.43 -8.69
N LYS A 266 -18.53 12.10 -8.54
CA LYS A 266 -19.80 11.35 -8.53
C LYS A 266 -20.22 10.84 -7.14
N SER A 267 -19.35 10.94 -6.11
CA SER A 267 -19.72 10.55 -4.75
C SER A 267 -20.85 11.42 -4.21
N ASP A 268 -21.61 10.88 -3.26
CA ASP A 268 -22.59 11.63 -2.51
C ASP A 268 -21.93 12.80 -1.75
N GLN A 269 -22.73 13.84 -1.54
CA GLN A 269 -22.25 15.10 -0.96
C GLN A 269 -21.90 14.93 0.53
N GLU A 270 -22.68 14.13 1.26
CA GLU A 270 -22.46 13.82 2.68
C GLU A 270 -21.13 13.09 2.91
N PHE A 271 -20.78 12.12 2.06
CA PHE A 271 -19.45 11.48 2.07
C PHE A 271 -18.32 12.47 1.79
N PHE A 272 -18.50 13.39 0.82
CA PHE A 272 -17.50 14.42 0.56
C PHE A 272 -17.31 15.34 1.76
N GLU A 273 -18.39 15.78 2.39
CA GLU A 273 -18.36 16.65 3.58
C GLU A 273 -17.76 15.92 4.80
N ALA A 274 -18.03 14.62 4.97
CA ALA A 274 -17.42 13.79 6.00
C ALA A 274 -15.90 13.64 5.79
N VAL A 275 -15.44 13.34 4.56
CA VAL A 275 -14.00 13.29 4.23
C VAL A 275 -13.35 14.67 4.40
N GLN A 276 -14.04 15.75 4.03
CA GLN A 276 -13.57 17.13 4.22
C GLN A 276 -13.39 17.47 5.70
N SER A 277 -14.33 17.06 6.55
CA SER A 277 -14.29 17.35 7.99
C SER A 277 -13.20 16.55 8.71
N ILE A 278 -12.97 15.29 8.31
CA ILE A 278 -11.80 14.51 8.76
C ILE A 278 -10.50 15.20 8.32
N ALA A 279 -10.38 15.61 7.05
CA ALA A 279 -9.17 16.27 6.55
C ALA A 279 -8.89 17.60 7.28
N HIS A 280 -9.93 18.38 7.59
CA HIS A 280 -9.81 19.65 8.33
C HIS A 280 -9.10 19.48 9.68
N CYS A 281 -9.40 18.40 10.42
CA CYS A 281 -8.77 18.09 11.70
C CYS A 281 -7.25 17.82 11.63
N PHE A 282 -6.72 17.54 10.44
CA PHE A 282 -5.28 17.30 10.19
C PHE A 282 -4.72 18.28 9.15
N SER A 283 -5.28 19.49 9.10
CA SER A 283 -4.99 20.51 8.09
C SER A 283 -3.49 20.78 7.88
N ASP A 284 -2.65 20.69 8.92
CA ASP A 284 -1.19 20.83 8.81
C ASP A 284 -0.54 19.92 7.75
N ASN A 285 -1.09 18.73 7.47
CA ASN A 285 -0.47 17.74 6.57
C ASN A 285 -1.42 16.85 5.75
N VAL A 286 -2.74 16.92 5.98
CA VAL A 286 -3.78 16.26 5.17
C VAL A 286 -4.56 17.34 4.41
N ALA A 287 -4.61 17.22 3.09
CA ALA A 287 -5.37 18.11 2.22
C ALA A 287 -6.33 17.32 1.32
N LEU A 288 -7.43 17.96 0.93
CA LEU A 288 -8.20 17.51 -0.23
C LEU A 288 -7.49 17.92 -1.52
N SER A 289 -7.66 17.13 -2.59
CA SER A 289 -7.10 17.47 -3.90
C SER A 289 -7.67 18.79 -4.44
N SER A 290 -6.82 19.64 -5.02
CA SER A 290 -7.18 20.99 -5.52
C SER A 290 -8.28 21.00 -6.58
N ARG A 291 -8.52 19.85 -7.23
CA ARG A 291 -9.61 19.62 -8.20
C ARG A 291 -10.20 18.22 -8.03
N ARG A 292 -11.53 18.13 -7.91
CA ARG A 292 -12.27 16.85 -7.97
C ARG A 292 -12.60 16.50 -9.42
N MET A 293 -12.52 15.21 -9.77
CA MET A 293 -12.78 14.70 -11.12
C MET A 293 -13.86 13.63 -11.09
N LYS A 294 -14.72 13.57 -12.14
CA LYS A 294 -15.69 12.47 -12.31
C LYS A 294 -14.96 11.26 -12.89
N VAL A 295 -14.65 10.27 -12.06
CA VAL A 295 -13.76 9.16 -12.47
C VAL A 295 -14.48 8.18 -13.39
N VAL A 296 -13.91 7.90 -14.57
CA VAL A 296 -14.43 6.95 -15.55
C VAL A 296 -13.41 5.84 -15.72
N TRP A 297 -13.77 4.62 -15.29
CA TRP A 297 -12.83 3.49 -15.27
C TRP A 297 -12.24 3.20 -16.67
N GLY A 298 -10.92 2.99 -16.71
CA GLY A 298 -10.17 2.73 -17.94
C GLY A 298 -9.99 3.93 -18.88
N LYS A 299 -10.25 5.14 -18.39
CA LYS A 299 -10.01 6.42 -19.08
C LYS A 299 -8.97 7.26 -18.35
N TYR A 300 -8.47 8.30 -19.01
CA TYR A 300 -7.47 9.23 -18.46
C TYR A 300 -7.87 9.85 -17.11
N THR A 301 -9.15 9.96 -16.77
CA THR A 301 -9.60 10.47 -15.46
C THR A 301 -9.23 9.57 -14.27
N VAL A 302 -8.76 8.34 -14.49
CA VAL A 302 -8.13 7.49 -13.45
C VAL A 302 -6.65 7.87 -13.23
N LEU A 303 -5.96 8.35 -14.25
CA LEU A 303 -4.56 8.81 -14.14
C LEU A 303 -4.47 10.29 -13.70
N GLU A 304 -5.40 11.12 -14.20
CA GLU A 304 -5.39 12.57 -13.96
C GLU A 304 -5.50 12.94 -12.48
N LEU A 305 -6.16 12.11 -11.68
CA LEU A 305 -6.27 12.31 -10.23
C LEU A 305 -4.97 12.04 -9.45
N GLU A 306 -4.13 11.11 -9.91
CA GLU A 306 -2.79 10.93 -9.33
C GLU A 306 -1.89 12.11 -9.70
N LEU A 307 -1.99 12.60 -10.94
CA LEU A 307 -1.23 13.77 -11.40
C LEU A 307 -1.63 15.05 -10.64
N ILE A 308 -2.93 15.21 -10.31
CA ILE A 308 -3.41 16.28 -9.41
C ILE A 308 -2.76 16.11 -8.03
N CYS A 309 -2.92 14.94 -7.38
CA CYS A 309 -2.37 14.76 -6.03
C CYS A 309 -0.84 14.83 -5.98
N MET A 310 -0.11 14.37 -6.99
CA MET A 310 1.34 14.58 -7.12
C MET A 310 1.70 16.07 -7.15
N GLY A 311 0.99 16.88 -7.94
CA GLY A 311 1.20 18.33 -8.02
C GLY A 311 0.85 19.04 -6.70
N ASP A 312 -0.28 18.70 -6.10
CA ASP A 312 -0.70 19.23 -4.80
C ASP A 312 0.36 18.90 -3.73
N LEU A 313 0.73 17.63 -3.57
CA LEU A 313 1.75 17.14 -2.63
C LEU A 313 3.14 17.71 -2.88
N TRP A 314 3.45 18.15 -4.10
CA TRP A 314 4.68 18.88 -4.39
C TRP A 314 4.61 20.31 -3.85
N VAL A 315 3.53 21.04 -4.13
CA VAL A 315 3.33 22.43 -3.67
C VAL A 315 3.21 22.51 -2.13
N LEU A 316 2.60 21.52 -1.48
CA LEU A 316 2.53 21.41 -0.01
C LEU A 316 3.91 21.25 0.68
N ASP A 317 4.95 20.98 -0.10
CA ASP A 317 6.30 20.65 0.37
C ASP A 317 7.34 21.72 -0.04
N ASP A 318 6.98 22.57 -1.00
CA ASP A 318 7.76 23.72 -1.46
C ASP A 318 7.27 25.03 -0.80
N ASN A 319 6.00 25.13 -0.40
CA ASN A 319 5.47 26.26 0.38
C ASN A 319 5.78 26.10 1.88
N GLU A 320 6.49 27.07 2.46
CA GLU A 320 6.81 27.09 3.90
C GLU A 320 5.68 27.66 4.78
N THR A 321 4.58 28.11 4.18
CA THR A 321 3.41 28.64 4.88
C THR A 321 2.52 27.54 5.47
N PRO A 322 2.02 27.69 6.72
CA PRO A 322 1.06 26.77 7.33
C PRO A 322 -0.24 26.60 6.51
N LEU A 323 -0.76 25.37 6.52
CA LEU A 323 -1.96 24.96 5.78
C LEU A 323 -3.26 25.46 6.44
N GLY A 324 -3.54 26.75 6.28
CA GLY A 324 -4.80 27.34 6.74
C GLY A 324 -5.22 28.66 6.08
N LYS A 325 -4.37 29.28 5.25
CA LYS A 325 -4.62 30.62 4.68
C LYS A 325 -4.25 30.74 3.19
N SER A 326 -4.73 29.81 2.35
CA SER A 326 -4.71 30.02 0.90
C SER A 326 -5.85 29.28 0.19
N SER A 327 -6.93 30.00 -0.10
CA SER A 327 -7.90 29.66 -1.16
C SER A 327 -7.47 30.23 -2.52
N THR A 328 -6.18 30.52 -2.69
CA THR A 328 -5.62 31.15 -3.90
C THR A 328 -5.51 30.11 -5.01
N LYS A 329 -6.05 30.41 -6.18
CA LYS A 329 -5.99 29.53 -7.36
C LYS A 329 -4.53 29.21 -7.72
N ILE A 330 -4.12 27.96 -7.52
CA ILE A 330 -2.88 27.43 -8.09
C ILE A 330 -3.14 27.22 -9.59
N ASN A 331 -2.53 28.06 -10.43
CA ASN A 331 -2.72 28.03 -11.88
C ASN A 331 -1.93 26.88 -12.54
N TYR A 332 -2.33 25.63 -12.29
CA TYR A 332 -2.01 24.53 -13.19
C TYR A 332 -2.80 24.69 -14.51
N ILE A 333 -2.16 24.33 -15.63
CA ILE A 333 -2.54 24.73 -16.99
C ILE A 333 -4.01 24.39 -17.30
N SER A 334 -4.84 25.42 -17.34
CA SER A 334 -6.26 25.32 -17.70
C SER A 334 -6.42 25.06 -19.19
N SER A 335 -6.70 23.81 -19.57
CA SER A 335 -7.35 23.54 -20.85
C SER A 335 -8.74 24.18 -20.86
N SER A 336 -9.03 24.96 -21.90
CA SER A 336 -10.29 25.70 -22.09
C SER A 336 -11.54 24.81 -22.08
N LEU A 337 -12.70 25.46 -21.85
CA LEU A 337 -14.07 24.92 -21.94
C LEU A 337 -14.49 24.00 -20.78
N TYR A 338 -15.07 24.61 -19.74
CA TYR A 338 -16.50 24.44 -19.40
C TYR A 338 -16.92 25.56 -18.43
N SER A 339 -17.81 26.44 -18.86
CA SER A 339 -18.33 27.55 -18.04
C SER A 339 -19.55 27.11 -17.23
N ILE A 340 -19.39 27.06 -15.90
CA ILE A 340 -20.49 26.90 -14.94
C ILE A 340 -20.40 28.05 -13.93
N THR A 341 -21.52 28.74 -13.71
CA THR A 341 -21.62 29.91 -12.82
C THR A 341 -21.60 29.50 -11.34
N PRO A 342 -20.77 30.12 -10.49
CA PRO A 342 -20.83 29.91 -9.04
C PRO A 342 -22.08 30.57 -8.43
N GLY A 343 -22.83 29.83 -7.61
CA GLY A 343 -23.86 30.39 -6.73
C GLY A 343 -23.29 30.74 -5.36
N ASN A 344 -23.59 31.96 -4.89
CA ASN A 344 -23.49 32.49 -3.52
C ASN A 344 -22.67 31.70 -2.49
N VAL A 345 -21.47 32.19 -2.15
CA VAL A 345 -20.75 31.81 -0.93
C VAL A 345 -21.18 32.72 0.22
N TYR A 346 -21.57 32.13 1.35
CA TYR A 346 -21.96 32.84 2.57
C TYR A 346 -20.76 33.50 3.25
N ARG A 347 -20.96 34.67 3.88
CA ARG A 347 -19.91 35.50 4.48
C ARG A 347 -20.29 35.87 5.92
N PRO A 348 -19.63 35.32 6.95
CA PRO A 348 -19.77 35.80 8.32
C PRO A 348 -19.05 37.15 8.48
N ASP A 349 -19.70 38.12 9.12
CA ASP A 349 -19.07 39.39 9.50
C ASP A 349 -18.20 39.24 10.75
N SER A 350 -17.16 40.07 10.85
CA SER A 350 -16.25 40.12 11.99
C SER A 350 -16.53 41.34 12.87
N THR A 351 -16.75 41.12 14.16
CA THR A 351 -16.70 42.19 15.18
C THR A 351 -15.70 41.80 16.28
N GLU A 352 -14.83 42.74 16.64
CA GLU A 352 -13.75 42.54 17.61
C GLU A 352 -14.22 42.78 19.05
N SER A 353 -13.61 42.09 20.01
CA SER A 353 -12.83 42.71 21.11
C SER A 353 -12.55 41.71 22.25
N GLY A 354 -11.39 41.84 22.89
CA GLY A 354 -10.98 40.97 24.00
C GLY A 354 -9.45 40.90 24.15
N GLY A 355 -8.88 41.78 24.97
CA GLY A 355 -7.43 41.84 25.18
C GLY A 355 -6.91 40.77 26.14
N GLY A 356 -5.85 40.05 25.73
CA GLY A 356 -5.13 39.07 26.55
C GLY A 356 -3.62 39.28 26.46
N THR A 357 -2.92 39.10 27.58
CA THR A 357 -1.49 39.40 27.77
C THR A 357 -0.57 38.68 26.79
N LYS A 358 0.24 39.44 26.02
CA LYS A 358 1.38 38.90 25.27
C LYS A 358 2.54 38.58 26.20
N ARG A 359 2.87 37.29 26.34
CA ARG A 359 4.19 36.76 26.71
C ARG A 359 4.28 35.27 26.31
N ASP A 360 5.51 34.81 26.11
CA ASP A 360 5.93 33.40 26.17
C ASP A 360 5.38 32.41 25.11
N THR A 361 5.34 32.82 23.83
CA THR A 361 5.16 31.89 22.67
C THR A 361 6.13 32.12 21.50
N ALA A 362 7.12 33.00 21.64
CA ALA A 362 7.93 33.53 20.55
C ALA A 362 9.28 32.81 20.31
N GLU A 363 9.41 31.51 20.65
CA GLU A 363 10.69 30.79 20.52
C GLU A 363 10.54 29.33 20.05
N ARG A 364 9.91 29.14 18.87
CA ARG A 364 10.02 27.90 18.08
C ARG A 364 10.40 28.23 16.63
N SER A 365 11.62 28.72 16.45
CA SER A 365 12.16 29.24 15.18
C SER A 365 12.41 28.16 14.12
N ASP A 366 11.90 28.38 12.92
CA ASP A 366 12.51 28.04 11.61
C ASP A 366 13.05 26.61 11.40
N ALA A 367 12.38 25.61 11.97
CA ALA A 367 12.57 24.21 11.60
C ALA A 367 12.04 23.93 10.17
N LYS A 368 12.82 24.33 9.15
CA LYS A 368 12.51 24.20 7.72
C LYS A 368 11.92 22.82 7.39
N ARG A 369 10.65 22.79 6.99
CA ARG A 369 9.85 21.56 6.83
C ARG A 369 10.58 20.54 5.97
N ARG A 370 10.81 19.33 6.50
CA ARG A 370 11.53 18.27 5.80
C ARG A 370 10.72 17.83 4.57
N LYS A 371 11.33 17.88 3.39
CA LYS A 371 10.70 17.42 2.14
C LYS A 371 10.54 15.90 2.10
N TRP A 372 9.46 15.40 1.51
CA TRP A 372 9.19 13.97 1.38
C TRP A 372 10.16 13.25 0.44
N LYS A 373 10.27 11.93 0.59
CA LYS A 373 11.26 11.09 -0.12
C LYS A 373 10.61 10.23 -1.20
N TYR A 374 9.40 9.74 -0.91
CA TYR A 374 8.64 8.81 -1.73
C TYR A 374 7.17 9.22 -1.80
N PHE A 375 6.56 8.95 -2.95
CA PHE A 375 5.12 9.01 -3.22
C PHE A 375 4.56 7.59 -3.31
N ILE A 376 3.43 7.33 -2.65
CA ILE A 376 2.67 6.08 -2.71
C ILE A 376 1.20 6.42 -2.93
N ASN A 377 0.54 5.82 -3.93
CA ASN A 377 -0.91 5.93 -4.06
C ASN A 377 -1.66 4.75 -3.43
N LEU A 378 -2.87 5.06 -2.98
CA LEU A 378 -3.78 4.21 -2.23
C LEU A 378 -5.21 4.47 -2.73
N THR A 379 -6.03 3.44 -2.70
CA THR A 379 -7.47 3.51 -2.91
C THR A 379 -8.21 3.19 -1.62
N GLY A 380 -9.44 3.69 -1.44
CA GLY A 380 -10.27 3.48 -0.24
C GLY A 380 -10.73 2.04 0.04
N GLN A 381 -10.05 1.03 -0.49
CA GLN A 381 -10.31 -0.41 -0.32
C GLN A 381 -9.03 -1.19 0.03
N GLU A 382 -7.98 -0.47 0.46
CA GLU A 382 -6.65 -1.02 0.75
C GLU A 382 -6.27 -0.81 2.20
N PHE A 383 -5.25 -1.55 2.65
CA PHE A 383 -4.80 -1.49 4.04
C PHE A 383 -3.28 -1.74 4.16
N PRO A 384 -2.55 -1.06 5.07
CA PRO A 384 -1.13 -1.35 5.32
C PRO A 384 -0.90 -2.78 5.83
N LEU A 385 0.23 -3.35 5.41
CA LEU A 385 0.81 -4.58 5.95
C LEU A 385 2.15 -4.32 6.66
N LYS A 386 2.54 -3.04 6.81
CA LYS A 386 3.78 -2.58 7.43
C LYS A 386 3.51 -1.29 8.23
N THR A 387 4.18 -1.09 9.37
CA THR A 387 4.09 0.14 10.15
C THR A 387 4.76 1.31 9.41
N ASN A 388 4.56 2.56 9.87
CA ASN A 388 5.30 3.70 9.30
C ASN A 388 6.83 3.57 9.51
N TYR A 389 7.27 3.00 10.63
CA TYR A 389 8.69 2.73 10.89
C TYR A 389 9.23 1.66 9.94
N GLU A 390 8.52 0.55 9.74
CA GLU A 390 8.88 -0.46 8.75
C GLU A 390 8.91 0.11 7.32
N LEU A 391 7.91 0.93 6.93
CA LEU A 391 7.90 1.62 5.64
C LEU A 391 9.14 2.52 5.46
N VAL A 392 9.49 3.32 6.47
CA VAL A 392 10.70 4.16 6.45
C VAL A 392 11.97 3.32 6.31
N LYS A 393 12.09 2.22 7.05
CA LYS A 393 13.23 1.28 6.93
C LYS A 393 13.34 0.69 5.53
N ILE A 394 12.23 0.22 4.95
CA ILE A 394 12.18 -0.36 3.60
C ILE A 394 12.56 0.68 2.53
N LEU A 395 11.98 1.88 2.60
CA LEU A 395 12.23 2.94 1.62
C LEU A 395 13.66 3.51 1.70
N LYS A 396 14.27 3.50 2.89
CA LYS A 396 15.72 3.74 3.04
C LYS A 396 16.55 2.61 2.45
N ALA A 397 16.15 1.35 2.64
CA ALA A 397 16.82 0.18 2.09
C ALA A 397 16.77 0.10 0.55
N TYR A 398 15.72 0.64 -0.07
CA TYR A 398 15.60 0.84 -1.52
C TYR A 398 16.60 1.87 -2.09
N LYS A 399 17.27 2.66 -1.24
CA LYS A 399 18.38 3.57 -1.62
C LYS A 399 18.01 4.52 -2.78
N GLY A 400 16.74 4.92 -2.85
CA GLY A 400 16.18 5.79 -3.88
C GLY A 400 15.58 5.07 -5.11
N ALA A 401 15.49 3.72 -5.15
CA ALA A 401 14.79 3.00 -6.21
C ALA A 401 13.26 3.15 -6.12
N ASN A 402 12.58 3.16 -7.26
CA ASN A 402 11.13 2.97 -7.38
C ASN A 402 10.77 1.47 -7.29
N ASN A 403 9.49 1.12 -7.09
CA ASN A 403 9.04 -0.28 -7.05
C ASN A 403 7.76 -0.55 -7.87
N GLU A 404 7.88 -0.48 -9.20
CA GLU A 404 6.78 -0.64 -10.15
C GLU A 404 6.59 -2.07 -10.67
N ASP A 405 5.34 -2.47 -10.93
CA ASP A 405 5.01 -3.66 -11.75
C ASP A 405 5.22 -3.31 -13.24
N GLY A 406 5.73 -4.25 -14.04
CA GLY A 406 6.15 -4.02 -15.42
C GLY A 406 5.95 -5.21 -16.34
N THR A 407 5.52 -4.94 -17.57
CA THR A 407 5.52 -5.91 -18.67
C THR A 407 5.33 -5.23 -20.03
N ARG A 408 6.09 -5.66 -21.02
CA ARG A 408 5.89 -5.40 -22.45
C ARG A 408 5.31 -6.66 -23.13
N MET A 409 5.75 -7.85 -22.75
CA MET A 409 5.25 -9.13 -23.29
C MET A 409 3.74 -9.34 -23.05
N ARG A 410 3.22 -8.92 -21.89
CA ARG A 410 1.80 -9.08 -21.49
C ARG A 410 0.99 -7.80 -21.68
N ALA A 411 1.49 -6.84 -22.49
CA ALA A 411 0.82 -5.59 -22.79
C ALA A 411 -0.18 -5.74 -23.95
N ASP A 412 -1.41 -5.28 -23.76
CA ASP A 412 -2.38 -5.16 -24.85
C ASP A 412 -2.07 -3.91 -25.68
N ILE A 413 -1.29 -4.10 -26.75
CA ILE A 413 -0.87 -3.00 -27.64
C ILE A 413 -2.06 -2.25 -28.26
N LYS A 414 -3.27 -2.83 -28.31
CA LYS A 414 -4.51 -2.20 -28.81
C LYS A 414 -5.11 -1.17 -27.84
N ARG A 415 -4.48 -0.98 -26.67
CA ARG A 415 -4.70 0.16 -25.76
C ARG A 415 -4.06 1.45 -26.28
N TRP A 416 -2.99 1.33 -27.06
CA TRP A 416 -2.19 2.43 -27.56
C TRP A 416 -2.61 2.78 -29.00
N VAL A 417 -2.63 4.07 -29.34
CA VAL A 417 -3.26 4.57 -30.59
C VAL A 417 -2.27 4.94 -31.70
N ALA A 418 -1.01 5.12 -31.35
CA ALA A 418 0.12 5.43 -32.22
C ALA A 418 1.42 5.15 -31.42
N PHE A 419 2.59 5.27 -32.03
CA PHE A 419 3.83 5.37 -31.27
C PHE A 419 3.79 6.60 -30.33
N PRO A 420 4.32 6.51 -29.10
CA PRO A 420 4.47 7.66 -28.21
C PRO A 420 5.62 8.58 -28.65
N PRO A 421 5.67 9.82 -28.13
CA PRO A 421 6.77 10.74 -28.40
C PRO A 421 8.10 10.28 -27.77
N HIS A 422 9.19 10.92 -28.18
CA HIS A 422 10.54 10.80 -27.57
C HIS A 422 11.13 9.38 -27.52
N GLY A 423 10.68 8.48 -28.38
CA GLY A 423 11.21 7.10 -28.48
C GLY A 423 10.83 6.18 -27.32
N ILE A 424 9.96 6.64 -26.39
CA ILE A 424 9.53 5.88 -25.21
C ILE A 424 8.94 4.53 -25.64
N GLN A 425 9.43 3.44 -25.06
CA GLN A 425 8.89 2.09 -25.29
C GLN A 425 7.84 1.81 -24.21
N PRO A 426 6.53 1.91 -24.52
CA PRO A 426 5.50 1.86 -23.50
C PRO A 426 5.44 0.47 -22.86
N ALA A 427 5.24 0.44 -21.54
CA ALA A 427 5.07 -0.76 -20.76
C ALA A 427 3.71 -0.72 -20.05
N LYS A 428 3.10 -1.89 -19.90
CA LYS A 428 1.98 -2.11 -19.00
C LYS A 428 2.52 -2.30 -17.58
N GLY A 429 1.77 -1.83 -16.58
CA GLY A 429 2.02 -2.14 -15.18
C GLY A 429 0.74 -2.06 -14.35
N ALA A 430 0.90 -1.84 -13.05
CA ALA A 430 -0.22 -1.57 -12.16
C ALA A 430 -0.56 -0.07 -12.10
N VAL A 431 -1.82 0.23 -11.79
CA VAL A 431 -2.27 1.58 -11.39
C VAL A 431 -1.72 1.99 -10.00
N HIS A 432 -1.19 1.05 -9.20
CA HIS A 432 -0.63 1.35 -7.88
C HIS A 432 0.91 1.45 -7.98
N THR A 433 1.46 2.61 -7.62
CA THR A 433 2.84 3.05 -7.88
C THR A 433 3.57 3.41 -6.58
N LEU A 434 4.90 3.31 -6.58
CA LEU A 434 5.82 3.67 -5.50
C LEU A 434 7.04 4.33 -6.14
N LEU A 435 7.06 5.66 -6.10
CA LEU A 435 8.06 6.49 -6.79
C LEU A 435 8.86 7.33 -5.80
N ASN A 436 10.15 7.51 -6.06
CA ASN A 436 10.94 8.50 -5.36
C ASN A 436 10.55 9.94 -5.81
N ARG A 437 10.94 10.96 -5.04
CA ARG A 437 10.62 12.37 -5.37
C ARG A 437 11.21 12.83 -6.70
N ALA A 438 12.33 12.27 -7.17
CA ALA A 438 12.94 12.63 -8.46
C ALA A 438 12.13 12.15 -9.68
N THR A 439 11.48 10.99 -9.59
CA THR A 439 10.63 10.45 -10.66
C THR A 439 9.30 11.22 -10.71
N VAL A 440 8.77 11.65 -9.57
CA VAL A 440 7.60 12.55 -9.52
C VAL A 440 7.95 13.94 -10.07
N ASP A 441 9.14 14.47 -9.76
CA ASP A 441 9.65 15.73 -10.33
C ASP A 441 9.65 15.68 -11.87
N PHE A 442 10.24 14.63 -12.44
CA PHE A 442 10.24 14.38 -13.88
C PHE A 442 8.82 14.33 -14.45
N ILE A 443 7.91 13.57 -13.82
CA ILE A 443 6.50 13.42 -14.26
C ILE A 443 5.76 14.77 -14.27
N LEU A 444 6.01 15.64 -13.29
CA LEU A 444 5.33 16.94 -13.17
C LEU A 444 5.96 18.04 -14.03
N HIS A 445 7.29 18.05 -14.18
CA HIS A 445 8.03 19.21 -14.67
C HIS A 445 8.74 19.01 -16.01
N ASP A 446 9.12 17.80 -16.40
CA ASP A 446 9.85 17.57 -17.66
C ASP A 446 8.95 17.66 -18.90
N SER A 447 9.48 18.19 -20.00
CA SER A 447 8.79 18.25 -21.30
C SER A 447 8.49 16.87 -21.89
N ILE A 448 9.42 15.92 -21.77
CA ILE A 448 9.28 14.55 -22.28
C ILE A 448 8.12 13.84 -21.56
N ALA A 449 8.04 14.01 -20.23
CA ALA A 449 6.94 13.49 -19.44
C ALA A 449 5.60 14.14 -19.83
N LYS A 450 5.57 15.47 -19.99
CA LYS A 450 4.35 16.21 -20.37
C LYS A 450 3.82 15.78 -21.74
N ASP A 451 4.69 15.60 -22.72
CA ASP A 451 4.29 15.10 -24.05
C ASP A 451 3.79 13.65 -23.98
N PHE A 452 4.42 12.79 -23.20
CA PHE A 452 3.97 11.40 -23.00
C PHE A 452 2.62 11.33 -22.27
N VAL A 453 2.40 12.16 -21.24
CA VAL A 453 1.10 12.33 -20.58
C VAL A 453 0.05 12.90 -21.55
N GLY A 454 0.45 13.81 -22.44
CA GLY A 454 -0.38 14.34 -23.53
C GLY A 454 -0.81 13.27 -24.55
N TRP A 455 0.06 12.30 -24.84
CA TRP A 455 -0.24 11.11 -25.65
C TRP A 455 -1.17 10.13 -24.90
N LEU A 456 -0.91 9.87 -23.60
CA LEU A 456 -1.74 9.00 -22.75
C LEU A 456 -3.20 9.48 -22.60
N ARG A 457 -3.50 10.77 -22.80
CA ARG A 457 -4.89 11.27 -22.86
C ARG A 457 -5.74 10.59 -23.96
N LYS A 458 -5.09 9.99 -24.97
CA LYS A 458 -5.75 9.36 -26.12
C LYS A 458 -5.80 7.83 -26.04
N THR A 459 -5.16 7.20 -25.04
CA THR A 459 -5.06 5.74 -24.90
C THR A 459 -6.17 5.16 -24.00
N LYS A 460 -6.25 3.82 -23.92
CA LYS A 460 -7.12 3.10 -22.98
C LYS A 460 -6.32 2.65 -21.76
N ILE A 461 -6.87 2.83 -20.56
CA ILE A 461 -6.26 2.44 -19.29
C ILE A 461 -4.81 3.00 -19.14
N PRO A 462 -4.62 4.33 -19.27
CA PRO A 462 -3.30 4.97 -19.18
C PRO A 462 -2.69 4.90 -17.77
N ASP A 463 -3.53 4.69 -16.76
CA ASP A 463 -3.19 4.38 -15.37
C ASP A 463 -2.38 3.08 -15.24
N GLU A 464 -2.69 2.05 -16.02
CA GLU A 464 -1.85 0.84 -16.17
C GLU A 464 -0.70 1.03 -17.19
N THR A 465 -0.33 2.27 -17.55
CA THR A 465 0.73 2.56 -18.55
C THR A 465 1.79 3.57 -18.08
N LEU A 466 1.42 4.70 -17.42
CA LEU A 466 2.37 5.79 -17.15
C LEU A 466 3.58 5.32 -16.33
N PHE A 467 3.35 4.84 -15.11
CA PHE A 467 4.40 4.66 -14.10
C PHE A 467 5.40 3.58 -14.54
N ALA A 468 4.92 2.45 -15.04
CA ALA A 468 5.75 1.41 -15.65
C ALA A 468 6.54 1.94 -16.87
N SER A 469 5.93 2.73 -17.76
CA SER A 469 6.65 3.28 -18.91
C SER A 469 7.76 4.23 -18.48
N ILE A 470 7.52 5.14 -17.54
CA ILE A 470 8.56 6.04 -17.03
C ILE A 470 9.66 5.25 -16.28
N ASN A 471 9.28 4.22 -15.51
CA ASN A 471 10.22 3.43 -14.72
C ASN A 471 11.09 2.46 -15.53
N TYR A 472 10.60 1.98 -16.67
CA TYR A 472 11.29 0.97 -17.50
C TYR A 472 11.83 1.51 -18.84
N ASN A 473 11.96 2.84 -18.99
CA ASN A 473 12.67 3.46 -20.11
C ASN A 473 14.01 4.05 -19.65
N ARG A 474 15.05 3.21 -19.74
CA ARG A 474 16.41 3.50 -19.29
C ARG A 474 17.01 4.76 -19.91
N ASP A 475 16.69 5.04 -21.15
CA ASP A 475 17.29 6.13 -21.93
C ASP A 475 16.90 7.52 -21.38
N LEU A 476 15.87 7.59 -20.52
CA LEU A 476 15.48 8.79 -19.77
C LEU A 476 16.44 9.11 -18.60
N GLN A 477 17.24 8.14 -18.14
CA GLN A 477 18.23 8.27 -17.04
C GLN A 477 17.72 8.97 -15.76
N ILE A 478 16.44 8.81 -15.45
CA ILE A 478 15.79 9.39 -14.27
C ILE A 478 16.34 8.71 -13.00
N PRO A 479 16.86 9.45 -11.99
CA PRO A 479 17.38 8.84 -10.78
C PRO A 479 16.36 7.93 -10.09
N GLY A 480 16.73 6.67 -9.85
CA GLY A 480 15.90 5.67 -9.17
C GLY A 480 14.99 4.81 -10.05
N THR A 481 14.89 5.08 -11.36
CA THR A 481 14.20 4.16 -12.28
C THR A 481 15.03 2.92 -12.57
N TYR A 482 14.44 1.91 -13.23
CA TYR A 482 15.09 0.64 -13.50
C TYR A 482 16.06 0.73 -14.69
N ASN A 483 17.27 0.21 -14.51
CA ASN A 483 18.36 0.21 -15.49
C ASN A 483 18.79 -1.21 -15.93
N GLY A 484 18.23 -2.26 -15.35
CA GLY A 484 18.50 -3.65 -15.75
C GLY A 484 17.96 -4.01 -17.14
N THR A 485 18.16 -5.26 -17.57
CA THR A 485 17.80 -5.70 -18.94
C THR A 485 16.44 -6.35 -19.06
N ASP A 486 15.90 -6.95 -17.99
CA ASP A 486 14.67 -7.75 -18.07
C ASP A 486 13.63 -7.30 -17.04
N LEU A 487 12.75 -6.41 -17.49
CA LEU A 487 11.63 -5.90 -16.70
C LEU A 487 10.52 -6.94 -16.45
N GLU A 488 10.50 -8.07 -17.17
CA GLU A 488 9.46 -9.11 -17.02
C GLU A 488 9.70 -9.97 -15.77
N GLN A 489 10.93 -9.97 -15.24
CA GLN A 489 11.31 -10.66 -13.99
C GLN A 489 11.22 -9.76 -12.74
N VAL A 490 10.97 -8.46 -12.89
CA VAL A 490 10.95 -7.52 -11.74
C VAL A 490 9.64 -7.64 -10.96
N ILE A 491 9.75 -8.01 -9.68
CA ILE A 491 8.61 -8.16 -8.77
C ILE A 491 8.36 -6.84 -8.01
N SER A 492 7.12 -6.34 -8.07
CA SER A 492 6.65 -5.24 -7.22
C SER A 492 6.11 -5.77 -5.89
N TYR A 493 6.58 -5.18 -4.79
CA TYR A 493 6.12 -5.42 -3.42
C TYR A 493 5.23 -4.28 -2.90
N ASN A 494 4.97 -3.26 -3.73
CA ASN A 494 4.08 -2.15 -3.39
C ASN A 494 2.68 -2.64 -2.98
N ARG A 495 2.12 -3.66 -3.65
CA ARG A 495 0.76 -4.13 -3.37
C ARG A 495 0.56 -5.64 -3.47
N TYR A 496 0.21 -6.27 -2.34
CA TYR A 496 -0.34 -7.62 -2.34
C TYR A 496 -1.73 -7.61 -3.02
N LYS A 497 -1.90 -8.38 -4.09
CA LYS A 497 -3.15 -8.57 -4.81
C LYS A 497 -3.37 -10.05 -5.05
N HIS A 498 -4.40 -10.63 -4.44
CA HIS A 498 -4.72 -12.03 -4.65
C HIS A 498 -5.65 -12.19 -5.86
N TRP A 499 -5.09 -12.65 -6.98
CA TRP A 499 -5.83 -12.96 -8.19
C TRP A 499 -6.40 -14.39 -8.17
N TYR A 500 -7.31 -14.69 -9.09
CA TYR A 500 -7.91 -16.02 -9.23
C TYR A 500 -6.89 -17.15 -9.43
N GLY A 501 -7.24 -18.36 -9.00
CA GLY A 501 -6.45 -19.60 -9.22
C GLY A 501 -5.99 -20.30 -7.94
N THR A 502 -6.16 -19.67 -6.78
CA THR A 502 -5.82 -20.22 -5.45
C THR A 502 -6.95 -19.92 -4.44
N ILE A 503 -6.82 -20.39 -3.19
CA ILE A 503 -7.86 -20.24 -2.16
C ILE A 503 -8.08 -18.77 -1.83
N CYS A 504 -9.35 -18.34 -1.90
CA CYS A 504 -9.84 -17.03 -1.52
C CYS A 504 -10.84 -17.20 -0.36
N TYR A 505 -10.47 -16.80 0.86
CA TYR A 505 -11.24 -17.16 2.07
C TYR A 505 -12.59 -16.46 2.20
N SER A 506 -12.84 -15.37 1.47
CA SER A 506 -14.16 -14.75 1.34
C SER A 506 -15.09 -15.49 0.36
N GLU A 507 -14.54 -16.37 -0.47
CA GLU A 507 -15.17 -16.95 -1.67
C GLU A 507 -15.59 -15.90 -2.74
N GLN A 508 -15.31 -14.60 -2.52
CA GLN A 508 -15.70 -13.48 -3.40
C GLN A 508 -14.57 -12.98 -4.30
N HIS A 509 -14.89 -12.71 -5.57
CA HIS A 509 -13.98 -12.07 -6.53
C HIS A 509 -14.68 -10.90 -7.24
N VAL A 510 -14.06 -9.72 -7.22
CA VAL A 510 -14.53 -8.55 -7.98
C VAL A 510 -13.51 -8.23 -9.06
N ARG A 511 -13.89 -8.44 -10.33
CA ARG A 511 -13.02 -8.26 -11.52
C ARG A 511 -11.73 -9.13 -11.47
N GLY A 512 -11.85 -10.38 -11.02
CA GLY A 512 -10.74 -11.34 -10.96
C GLY A 512 -9.80 -11.21 -9.76
N ILE A 513 -9.95 -10.17 -8.93
CA ILE A 513 -9.23 -10.01 -7.66
C ILE A 513 -10.15 -10.48 -6.53
N CYS A 514 -9.65 -11.40 -5.71
CA CYS A 514 -10.26 -11.89 -4.48
C CYS A 514 -10.53 -10.74 -3.49
N ILE A 515 -11.59 -10.82 -2.70
CA ILE A 515 -11.75 -9.94 -1.53
C ILE A 515 -11.07 -10.60 -0.34
N LEU A 516 -10.18 -9.85 0.30
CA LEU A 516 -9.41 -10.31 1.44
C LEU A 516 -10.28 -10.30 2.71
N SER A 517 -10.22 -11.39 3.47
CA SER A 517 -10.97 -11.65 4.69
C SER A 517 -10.08 -12.24 5.79
N ILE A 518 -10.65 -12.55 6.95
CA ILE A 518 -9.90 -12.93 8.15
C ILE A 518 -9.10 -14.23 7.99
N GLY A 519 -9.57 -15.15 7.15
CA GLY A 519 -8.81 -16.36 6.79
C GLY A 519 -7.55 -16.09 5.95
N ASP A 520 -7.41 -14.89 5.39
CA ASP A 520 -6.21 -14.47 4.67
C ASP A 520 -5.11 -13.89 5.58
N LEU A 521 -5.36 -13.71 6.89
CA LEU A 521 -4.43 -12.96 7.76
C LEU A 521 -3.04 -13.58 7.87
N GLN A 522 -2.90 -14.91 7.96
CA GLN A 522 -1.59 -15.57 8.00
C GLN A 522 -0.73 -15.12 6.80
N ARG A 523 -1.21 -15.37 5.58
CA ARG A 523 -0.49 -15.02 4.34
C ARG A 523 -0.32 -13.51 4.13
N LEU A 524 -1.13 -12.68 4.78
CA LEU A 524 -0.97 -11.21 4.79
C LEU A 524 0.08 -10.75 5.81
N GLY A 525 0.21 -11.44 6.96
CA GLY A 525 1.26 -11.20 7.96
C GLY A 525 2.64 -11.64 7.48
N GLU A 526 2.71 -12.76 6.75
CA GLU A 526 3.92 -13.29 6.10
C GLU A 526 4.33 -12.47 4.86
N ALA A 527 3.44 -11.67 4.27
CA ALA A 527 3.69 -11.01 2.99
C ALA A 527 4.78 -9.93 3.09
N PRO A 528 5.80 -9.94 2.21
CA PRO A 528 6.81 -8.89 2.13
C PRO A 528 6.27 -7.55 1.57
N HIS A 529 4.98 -7.50 1.22
CA HIS A 529 4.35 -6.34 0.60
C HIS A 529 4.07 -5.22 1.60
N LEU A 530 3.97 -3.99 1.12
CA LEU A 530 3.76 -2.80 1.94
C LEU A 530 2.28 -2.61 2.32
N PHE A 531 1.39 -2.92 1.39
CA PHE A 531 -0.05 -2.73 1.48
C PHE A 531 -0.77 -3.92 0.79
N ALA A 532 -2.05 -4.11 1.11
CA ALA A 532 -2.90 -5.14 0.52
C ALA A 532 -4.14 -4.57 -0.18
N ASN A 533 -4.56 -5.24 -1.26
CA ASN A 533 -5.75 -4.94 -2.05
C ASN A 533 -6.52 -6.26 -2.30
N LYS A 534 -7.79 -6.39 -1.91
CA LYS A 534 -8.72 -5.36 -1.41
C LYS A 534 -9.68 -5.91 -0.36
N PHE A 535 -10.20 -5.00 0.46
CA PHE A 535 -11.08 -5.28 1.58
C PHE A 535 -12.43 -4.56 1.44
N TYR A 536 -13.45 -5.07 2.13
CA TYR A 536 -14.76 -4.45 2.26
C TYR A 536 -15.35 -4.74 3.64
N LEU A 537 -15.59 -3.70 4.45
CA LEU A 537 -16.13 -3.84 5.81
C LEU A 537 -17.47 -4.58 5.88
N HIS A 538 -18.29 -4.50 4.81
CA HIS A 538 -19.58 -5.20 4.72
C HIS A 538 -19.46 -6.71 4.38
N GLN A 539 -18.26 -7.21 4.12
CA GLN A 539 -17.96 -8.62 3.87
C GLN A 539 -17.10 -9.19 5.00
N ASP A 540 -16.14 -8.40 5.47
CA ASP A 540 -15.36 -8.67 6.65
C ASP A 540 -14.87 -7.36 7.28
N ARG A 541 -15.38 -7.03 8.47
CA ARG A 541 -14.94 -5.89 9.30
C ARG A 541 -13.89 -6.28 10.35
N ILE A 542 -13.64 -7.58 10.52
CA ILE A 542 -12.77 -8.16 11.55
C ILE A 542 -11.34 -8.33 11.02
N VAL A 543 -11.18 -8.65 9.73
CA VAL A 543 -9.87 -8.63 9.04
C VAL A 543 -9.17 -7.28 9.19
N ILE A 544 -9.91 -6.17 9.07
CA ILE A 544 -9.37 -4.82 9.31
C ILE A 544 -9.10 -4.59 10.81
N GLY A 545 -9.90 -5.17 11.70
CA GLY A 545 -9.65 -5.13 13.15
C GLY A 545 -8.32 -5.76 13.54
N CYS A 546 -8.09 -7.00 13.10
CA CYS A 546 -6.83 -7.69 13.37
C CYS A 546 -5.64 -7.03 12.66
N LEU A 547 -5.80 -6.47 11.46
CA LEU A 547 -4.74 -5.69 10.81
C LEU A 547 -4.42 -4.39 11.57
N GLU A 548 -5.43 -3.70 12.11
CA GLU A 548 -5.22 -2.53 12.98
C GLU A 548 -4.53 -2.91 14.30
N GLU A 549 -4.99 -3.95 14.98
CA GLU A 549 -4.38 -4.46 16.21
C GLU A 549 -2.92 -4.86 15.97
N LYS A 550 -2.63 -5.55 14.86
CA LYS A 550 -1.26 -5.88 14.45
C LYS A 550 -0.42 -4.62 14.21
N ILE A 551 -0.86 -3.69 13.35
CA ILE A 551 -0.11 -2.47 13.03
C ILE A 551 0.12 -1.60 14.29
N PHE A 552 -0.83 -1.58 15.22
CA PHE A 552 -0.71 -0.87 16.49
C PHE A 552 0.31 -1.53 17.43
N ASN A 553 0.22 -2.85 17.62
CA ASN A 553 1.14 -3.62 18.46
C ASN A 553 2.56 -3.62 17.89
N ASP A 554 2.73 -3.82 16.58
CA ASP A 554 4.01 -3.68 15.89
C ASP A 554 4.60 -2.27 16.13
N THR A 555 3.79 -1.21 15.97
CA THR A 555 4.24 0.19 16.20
C THR A 555 4.68 0.41 17.66
N ARG A 556 3.93 -0.12 18.64
CA ARG A 556 4.27 -0.05 20.06
C ARG A 556 5.62 -0.74 20.31
N ASP A 557 5.75 -1.97 19.84
CA ASP A 557 6.88 -2.82 20.20
C ASP A 557 8.15 -2.43 19.41
N GLU A 558 8.02 -1.79 18.24
CA GLU A 558 9.11 -1.08 17.56
C GLU A 558 9.57 0.16 18.35
N PHE A 559 8.63 1.02 18.79
CA PHE A 559 8.93 2.21 19.59
C PHE A 559 9.59 1.88 20.94
N LEU A 560 9.15 0.79 21.59
CA LEU A 560 9.73 0.28 22.83
C LEU A 560 11.00 -0.58 22.63
N GLY A 561 11.50 -0.72 21.39
CA GLY A 561 12.71 -1.49 21.08
C GLY A 561 12.59 -3.00 21.27
N ARG A 562 11.37 -3.52 21.48
CA ARG A 562 11.04 -4.95 21.64
C ARG A 562 11.04 -5.69 20.30
N LYS A 563 10.74 -4.99 19.20
CA LYS A 563 10.72 -5.52 17.83
C LYS A 563 11.74 -4.78 16.95
N THR A 564 12.57 -5.54 16.23
CA THR A 564 13.52 -5.02 15.23
C THR A 564 13.12 -5.43 13.82
N PHE A 565 13.21 -4.53 12.85
CA PHE A 565 12.89 -4.80 11.45
C PHE A 565 14.13 -5.11 10.60
N ASN A 566 14.13 -6.23 9.87
CA ASN A 566 15.23 -6.64 8.99
C ASN A 566 14.99 -6.15 7.54
N THR A 567 15.89 -5.29 7.04
CA THR A 567 15.80 -4.71 5.70
C THR A 567 16.52 -5.49 4.59
N THR A 568 17.25 -6.57 4.90
CA THR A 568 18.14 -7.25 3.93
C THR A 568 17.40 -7.65 2.66
N PHE A 569 16.29 -8.38 2.78
CA PHE A 569 15.40 -8.78 1.68
C PHE A 569 15.03 -7.61 0.77
N TYR A 570 14.73 -6.45 1.32
CA TYR A 570 14.32 -5.25 0.57
C TYR A 570 15.50 -4.57 -0.12
N SER A 571 16.69 -4.65 0.48
CA SER A 571 17.91 -3.99 0.01
C SER A 571 18.64 -4.73 -1.12
N GLU A 572 18.32 -6.01 -1.29
CA GLU A 572 18.90 -6.96 -2.24
C GLU A 572 18.02 -7.20 -3.49
N GLN A 573 16.85 -6.55 -3.58
CA GLN A 573 15.97 -6.68 -4.74
C GLN A 573 16.62 -6.16 -6.02
N ASP A 574 16.32 -6.82 -7.14
CA ASP A 574 16.89 -6.48 -8.45
C ASP A 574 16.68 -5.00 -8.83
N PHE A 575 15.47 -4.46 -8.61
CA PHE A 575 15.17 -3.05 -8.88
C PHE A 575 15.94 -2.07 -7.97
N VAL A 576 16.48 -2.51 -6.83
CA VAL A 576 17.34 -1.70 -5.95
C VAL A 576 18.80 -1.76 -6.40
N ILE A 577 19.28 -2.94 -6.79
CA ILE A 577 20.63 -3.15 -7.28
C ILE A 577 20.81 -2.43 -8.63
N ASN A 578 19.92 -2.71 -9.57
CA ASN A 578 19.94 -2.25 -10.96
C ASN A 578 19.12 -0.97 -11.18
N ARG A 579 19.11 -0.04 -10.22
CA ARG A 579 18.53 1.30 -10.39
C ARG A 579 19.50 2.28 -11.08
N VAL A 580 18.97 3.25 -11.82
CA VAL A 580 19.71 4.44 -12.25
C VAL A 580 20.19 5.18 -11.00
N ARG A 581 21.50 5.35 -10.86
CA ARG A 581 22.10 6.10 -9.75
C ARG A 581 22.07 7.58 -10.09
N GLY A 582 21.42 8.39 -9.27
CA GLY A 582 21.46 9.85 -9.42
C GLY A 582 22.89 10.38 -9.37
N ALA A 583 23.18 11.41 -10.15
CA ALA A 583 24.50 12.03 -10.20
C ALA A 583 24.92 12.50 -8.80
N VAL A 584 26.05 11.98 -8.30
CA VAL A 584 26.63 12.45 -7.05
C VAL A 584 27.24 13.82 -7.32
N ILE A 585 26.44 14.88 -7.10
CA ILE A 585 26.96 16.23 -7.03
C ILE A 585 27.83 16.31 -5.77
N LEU A 586 29.12 16.03 -5.96
CA LEU A 586 30.15 16.39 -5.01
C LEU A 586 30.10 17.90 -4.85
N SER A 587 29.45 18.35 -3.78
CA SER A 587 29.42 19.73 -3.35
C SER A 587 30.82 20.13 -2.89
N LEU A 588 31.69 20.42 -3.86
CA LEU A 588 32.97 21.07 -3.65
C LEU A 588 32.69 22.47 -3.13
N LYS A 589 32.48 22.57 -1.81
CA LYS A 589 32.56 23.82 -1.06
C LYS A 589 34.00 24.32 -1.14
N MET A 590 34.34 24.96 -2.26
CA MET A 590 35.49 25.85 -2.36
C MET A 590 35.23 27.02 -1.41
N SER A 591 35.63 26.83 -0.16
CA SER A 591 35.67 27.89 0.84
C SER A 591 36.59 28.98 0.30
N LYS A 592 36.04 30.17 0.05
CA LYS A 592 36.84 31.36 -0.26
C LYS A 592 37.65 31.72 0.99
N CYS A 593 38.87 31.19 1.10
CA CYS A 593 39.84 31.71 2.06
C CYS A 593 40.05 33.20 1.78
N LEU A 594 40.10 34.01 2.84
CA LEU A 594 40.24 35.45 2.70
C LEU A 594 41.64 35.79 2.19
N LEU A 595 41.71 36.48 1.06
CA LEU A 595 42.76 37.47 0.86
C LEU A 595 42.29 38.75 1.52
N LYS A 596 42.90 39.06 2.66
CA LYS A 596 42.88 40.40 3.27
C LYS A 596 44.31 40.91 3.33
N ASP A 597 44.53 42.03 2.65
CA ASP A 597 45.35 43.19 3.02
C ASP A 597 46.53 42.93 3.98
N VAL A 598 47.75 43.00 3.45
CA VAL A 598 48.96 43.32 4.21
C VAL A 598 49.80 44.32 3.40
N ASP A 599 49.51 45.61 3.58
CA ASP A 599 50.46 46.69 3.24
C ASP A 599 51.51 46.79 4.36
N GLY A 600 52.81 46.78 4.00
CA GLY A 600 53.85 46.57 5.03
C GLY A 600 55.32 46.81 4.64
N ALA A 601 55.59 47.63 3.60
CA ALA A 601 56.81 48.38 3.26
C ALA A 601 58.26 47.93 3.66
N VAL A 602 59.22 48.25 2.77
CA VAL A 602 60.71 48.20 2.92
C VAL A 602 61.32 46.78 3.14
N THR A 603 62.50 46.40 2.62
CA THR A 603 63.63 47.13 2.01
C THR A 603 64.09 46.56 0.65
N ARG A 604 64.90 47.33 -0.10
CA ARG A 604 65.69 46.83 -1.24
C ARG A 604 66.99 46.21 -0.71
N GLU A 605 67.45 45.07 -1.25
CA GLU A 605 68.79 44.99 -1.84
C GLU A 605 69.13 43.68 -2.61
N MET A 606 70.08 43.83 -3.55
CA MET A 606 70.99 42.85 -4.19
C MET A 606 70.46 41.59 -4.94
N VAL A 607 71.18 41.29 -6.03
CA VAL A 607 70.94 40.21 -7.01
C VAL A 607 72.17 39.30 -7.07
N PRO A 608 71.98 37.97 -7.13
CA PRO A 608 72.82 37.14 -8.02
C PRO A 608 72.01 36.46 -9.14
N LYS A 609 72.71 36.01 -10.20
CA LYS A 609 72.13 35.33 -11.38
C LYS A 609 72.38 33.81 -11.35
N SER A 610 71.78 33.12 -12.31
CA SER A 610 71.86 31.68 -12.66
C SER A 610 70.81 30.79 -11.95
N ALA A 611 70.24 29.75 -12.59
CA ALA A 611 70.50 29.19 -13.93
C ALA A 611 69.21 28.80 -14.68
N GLN A 612 69.34 28.39 -15.95
CA GLN A 612 68.29 27.75 -16.76
C GLN A 612 68.00 26.33 -16.21
N THR A 613 66.90 25.61 -16.51
CA THR A 613 66.40 25.28 -17.87
C THR A 613 64.98 24.67 -17.84
N SER A 614 64.36 24.54 -19.02
CA SER A 614 63.19 23.71 -19.37
C SER A 614 61.83 24.04 -18.74
N ARG A 615 60.92 24.59 -19.57
CA ARG A 615 59.48 24.33 -19.46
C ARG A 615 59.13 23.02 -20.19
N ARG A 616 58.05 22.36 -19.77
CA ARG A 616 57.18 21.58 -20.66
C ARG A 616 55.74 22.05 -20.44
N GLU A 617 55.15 22.65 -21.47
CA GLU A 617 53.73 22.94 -21.51
C GLU A 617 53.04 21.76 -22.22
N PHE A 618 51.97 21.22 -21.64
CA PHE A 618 51.08 20.27 -22.31
C PHE A 618 49.81 21.01 -22.71
N GLN A 619 49.49 20.99 -24.01
CA GLN A 619 48.27 21.59 -24.54
C GLN A 619 47.08 20.62 -24.44
N PHE A 620 45.87 21.20 -24.43
CA PHE A 620 44.62 20.46 -24.56
C PHE A 620 44.33 20.17 -26.04
N GLU A 621 43.86 18.95 -26.35
CA GLU A 621 43.12 18.66 -27.59
C GLU A 621 41.64 18.37 -27.30
N PRO A 622 40.70 18.87 -28.12
CA PRO A 622 39.29 18.49 -28.10
C PRO A 622 38.94 17.55 -29.27
N ILE A 623 38.58 16.30 -28.99
CA ILE A 623 38.10 15.36 -30.03
C ILE A 623 36.57 15.46 -30.17
N ARG A 624 36.09 15.55 -31.42
CA ARG A 624 34.67 15.65 -31.77
C ARG A 624 34.35 14.66 -32.90
N ASN A 625 33.39 13.76 -32.65
CA ASN A 625 32.58 12.95 -33.57
C ASN A 625 33.19 12.45 -34.92
N ALA A 626 33.26 11.12 -35.08
CA ALA A 626 33.02 10.44 -36.35
C ALA A 626 32.40 9.05 -36.11
N LEU A 627 31.58 8.55 -37.05
CA LEU A 627 30.90 7.26 -36.95
C LEU A 627 31.79 6.10 -37.43
N ILE A 628 31.62 4.93 -36.81
CA ILE A 628 31.13 3.71 -37.51
C ILE A 628 30.01 3.13 -36.64
#